data_AF-A0A6I7NDI7-F1
#
_entry.id   AF-A0A6I7NDI7-F1
#
_cell.length_a   1.000
_cell.length_b   1.000
_cell.length_c   1.000
_cell.angle_alpha   90.00
_cell.angle_beta   90.00
_cell.angle_gamma   90.00
#
_symmetry.space_group_name_H-M   'P 1'
#
loop_
_entity.id
_entity.type
_entity.pdbx_description
1 polymer ?
#
loop_
_entity_poly.entity_id
_entity_poly.type
_entity_poly.pdbx_seq_one_letter_code
_entity_poly.pdbx_strand_id
1 'polypeptide(L)'
;MSLRLVSAALLCVAVTVALAWAVLDRPLPEENLPDRVAAAMPESGVDHPVTAVLLNFRSYDTLLEIAVLLLAVVVALALREAQPDQPEAMGLDNPLLRAVMAWLLPLILIVAGFLLWAGSYQPGGAFQAGSVLAAAGVLLRLAGVTTAWLDNATLMRAGLALGLLTFLGVGLLVMIPGAPFLTYPLEYAGTLILVIELTLTLSIGLTLISLFRLTPPYADDPDEAREQAGKTP
;
A
#
# COMPACT_ATOMS: atom_id res chain seq x y z
N MET A 1 -16.52 -21.71 -31.67
CA MET A 1 -15.74 -21.21 -30.53
C MET A 1 -14.27 -21.26 -30.90
N SER A 2 -13.50 -20.18 -30.72
CA SER A 2 -12.08 -20.18 -31.11
C SER A 2 -11.27 -21.15 -30.22
N LEU A 3 -10.26 -21.81 -30.78
CA LEU A 3 -9.39 -22.74 -30.04
C LEU A 3 -8.81 -22.10 -28.77
N ARG A 4 -8.51 -20.79 -28.82
CA ARG A 4 -8.03 -19.98 -27.69
C ARG A 4 -9.03 -19.89 -26.54
N LEU A 5 -10.32 -19.71 -26.85
CA LEU A 5 -11.38 -19.65 -25.83
C LEU A 5 -11.57 -21.01 -25.16
N VAL A 6 -11.51 -22.09 -25.93
CA VAL A 6 -11.61 -23.46 -25.40
C VAL A 6 -10.41 -23.78 -24.52
N SER A 7 -9.19 -23.46 -24.95
CA SER A 7 -7.98 -23.69 -24.15
C SER A 7 -7.95 -22.86 -22.88
N ALA A 8 -8.37 -21.59 -22.94
CA ALA A 8 -8.45 -20.75 -21.75
C ALA A 8 -9.51 -21.26 -20.76
N ALA A 9 -10.69 -21.65 -21.24
CA ALA A 9 -11.75 -22.22 -20.40
C ALA A 9 -11.30 -23.53 -19.72
N LEU A 10 -10.66 -24.43 -20.47
CA LEU A 10 -10.10 -25.67 -19.91
C LEU A 10 -9.03 -25.41 -18.86
N LEU A 11 -8.14 -24.43 -19.10
CA LEU A 11 -7.12 -24.06 -18.13
C LEU A 11 -7.73 -23.49 -16.86
N CYS A 12 -8.71 -22.59 -16.97
CA CYS A 12 -9.43 -22.05 -15.81
C CYS A 12 -10.09 -23.16 -14.99
N VAL A 13 -10.82 -24.07 -15.66
CA VAL A 13 -11.46 -25.21 -14.97
C VAL A 13 -10.42 -26.10 -14.30
N ALA A 14 -9.32 -26.43 -14.98
CA ALA A 14 -8.25 -27.25 -14.42
C ALA A 14 -7.63 -26.60 -13.18
N VAL A 15 -7.32 -25.31 -13.24
CA VAL A 15 -6.79 -24.55 -12.09
C VAL A 15 -7.80 -24.51 -10.95
N THR A 16 -9.08 -24.23 -11.22
CA THR A 16 -10.13 -24.23 -10.20
C THR A 16 -10.28 -25.58 -9.53
N VAL A 17 -10.29 -26.67 -10.30
CA VAL A 17 -10.38 -28.04 -9.77
C VAL A 17 -9.14 -28.38 -8.94
N ALA A 18 -7.95 -28.03 -9.42
CA ALA A 18 -6.71 -28.25 -8.68
C ALA A 18 -6.68 -27.49 -7.34
N LEU A 19 -7.11 -26.22 -7.34
CA LEU A 19 -7.21 -25.41 -6.12
C LEU A 19 -8.28 -25.95 -5.16
N ALA A 20 -9.45 -26.33 -5.68
CA ALA A 20 -10.51 -26.92 -4.86
C ALA A 20 -10.05 -28.24 -4.23
N TRP A 21 -9.37 -29.09 -5.00
CA TRP A 21 -8.79 -30.32 -4.49
C TRP A 21 -7.74 -30.07 -3.41
N ALA A 22 -6.82 -29.12 -3.63
CA ALA A 22 -5.82 -28.74 -2.63
C ALA A 22 -6.43 -28.19 -1.32
N VAL A 23 -7.55 -27.45 -1.40
CA VAL A 23 -8.25 -26.95 -0.22
C VAL A 23 -8.96 -28.08 0.55
N LEU A 24 -9.55 -29.03 -0.17
CA LEU A 24 -10.27 -30.15 0.44
C LEU A 24 -9.34 -31.20 1.04
N ASP A 25 -8.16 -31.42 0.44
CA ASP A 25 -7.15 -32.39 0.88
C ASP A 25 -6.21 -31.83 1.97
N ARG A 26 -6.47 -30.62 2.47
CA ARG A 26 -5.58 -29.98 3.44
C ARG A 26 -5.49 -30.80 4.73
N PRO A 27 -4.29 -31.16 5.23
CA PRO A 27 -4.15 -31.76 6.54
C PRO A 27 -4.60 -30.77 7.62
N LEU A 28 -5.13 -31.29 8.72
CA LEU A 28 -5.40 -30.46 9.90
C LEU A 28 -4.07 -29.89 10.40
N PRO A 29 -3.99 -28.58 10.70
CA PRO A 29 -2.75 -28.00 11.22
C PRO A 29 -2.35 -28.69 12.52
N GLU A 30 -1.09 -29.12 12.63
CA GLU A 30 -0.54 -29.70 13.86
C GLU A 30 -0.48 -28.66 15.00
N GLU A 31 -0.38 -27.37 14.65
CA GLU A 31 -0.34 -26.26 15.59
C GLU A 31 -1.45 -25.24 15.36
N ASN A 32 -2.10 -24.82 16.45
CA ASN A 32 -3.07 -23.73 16.45
C ASN A 32 -2.35 -22.38 16.59
N LEU A 33 -2.07 -21.73 15.44
CA LEU A 33 -1.37 -20.43 15.41
C LEU A 33 -2.06 -19.33 16.26
N PRO A 34 -3.41 -19.18 16.23
CA PRO A 34 -4.12 -18.30 17.16
C PRO A 34 -3.74 -18.50 18.63
N ASP A 35 -3.65 -19.74 19.10
CA ASP A 35 -3.28 -20.03 20.50
C ASP A 35 -1.82 -19.67 20.77
N ARG A 36 -0.92 -19.92 19.81
CA ARG A 36 0.50 -19.51 19.91
C ARG A 36 0.64 -17.99 19.98
N VAL A 37 -0.11 -17.25 19.16
CA VAL A 37 -0.13 -15.78 19.19
C VAL A 37 -0.67 -15.31 20.53
N ALA A 38 -1.79 -15.86 20.99
CA ALA A 38 -2.37 -15.50 22.29
C ALA A 38 -1.40 -15.73 23.45
N ALA A 39 -0.64 -16.84 23.43
CA ALA A 39 0.37 -17.14 24.43
C ALA A 39 1.57 -16.17 24.39
N ALA A 40 1.95 -15.68 23.19
CA ALA A 40 3.07 -14.76 22.99
C ALA A 40 2.70 -13.27 23.16
N MET A 41 1.40 -12.92 23.23
CA MET A 41 0.94 -11.53 23.36
C MET A 41 1.63 -10.73 24.48
N PRO A 42 1.87 -11.29 25.69
CA PRO A 42 2.56 -10.56 26.77
C PRO A 42 3.97 -10.08 26.40
N GLU A 43 4.61 -10.71 25.40
CA GLU A 43 5.95 -10.36 24.92
C GLU A 43 5.93 -9.33 23.78
N SER A 44 4.75 -9.03 23.21
CA SER A 44 4.63 -8.19 22.02
C SER A 44 4.72 -6.68 22.29
N GLY A 45 4.40 -6.25 23.53
CA GLY A 45 4.31 -4.85 23.93
C GLY A 45 3.22 -4.03 23.23
N VAL A 46 2.22 -4.71 22.65
CA VAL A 46 1.00 -4.12 22.09
C VAL A 46 -0.22 -4.93 22.53
N ASP A 47 -1.40 -4.30 22.53
CA ASP A 47 -2.64 -4.94 23.02
C ASP A 47 -3.40 -5.73 21.95
N HIS A 48 -3.15 -5.43 20.66
CA HIS A 48 -3.89 -6.03 19.55
C HIS A 48 -3.12 -7.16 18.84
N PRO A 49 -3.70 -8.37 18.71
CA PRO A 49 -3.02 -9.53 18.13
C PRO A 49 -2.58 -9.35 16.67
N VAL A 50 -3.38 -8.68 15.84
CA VAL A 50 -3.02 -8.47 14.43
C VAL A 50 -1.80 -7.55 14.33
N THR A 51 -1.75 -6.51 15.16
CA THR A 51 -0.64 -5.55 15.20
C THR A 51 0.63 -6.22 15.72
N ALA A 52 0.50 -7.06 16.76
CA ALA A 52 1.60 -7.90 17.23
C ALA A 52 2.14 -8.81 16.12
N VAL A 53 1.26 -9.48 15.36
CA VAL A 53 1.67 -10.35 14.25
C VAL A 53 2.36 -9.53 13.15
N LEU A 54 1.76 -8.44 12.68
CA LEU A 54 2.27 -7.71 11.52
C LEU A 54 3.54 -6.90 11.82
N LEU A 55 3.64 -6.30 13.01
CA LEU A 55 4.69 -5.32 13.33
C LEU A 55 5.65 -5.79 14.41
N ASN A 56 5.39 -6.91 15.09
CA ASN A 56 6.36 -7.54 16.00
C ASN A 56 6.80 -8.92 15.47
N PHE A 57 5.95 -9.95 15.55
CA PHE A 57 6.32 -11.34 15.27
C PHE A 57 6.70 -11.59 13.80
N ARG A 58 6.03 -10.93 12.86
CA ARG A 58 6.28 -11.01 11.41
C ARG A 58 6.59 -9.64 10.82
N SER A 59 7.30 -8.81 11.58
CA SER A 59 7.71 -7.46 11.19
C SER A 59 8.49 -7.40 9.87
N TYR A 60 9.25 -8.46 9.55
CA TYR A 60 9.92 -8.60 8.25
C TYR A 60 8.95 -8.62 7.06
N ASP A 61 7.77 -9.20 7.21
CA ASP A 61 6.81 -9.29 6.11
C ASP A 61 6.26 -7.91 5.79
N THR A 62 5.92 -7.12 6.81
CA THR A 62 5.49 -5.73 6.62
C THR A 62 6.65 -4.87 6.10
N LEU A 63 7.88 -5.06 6.58
CA LEU A 63 9.05 -4.35 6.06
C LEU A 63 9.24 -4.60 4.56
N LEU A 64 9.18 -5.86 4.14
CA LEU A 64 9.35 -6.25 2.74
C LEU A 64 8.15 -5.86 1.87
N GLU A 65 6.93 -5.88 2.41
CA GLU A 65 5.74 -5.35 1.73
C GLU A 65 5.94 -3.88 1.35
N ILE A 66 6.40 -3.05 2.28
CA ILE A 66 6.65 -1.63 2.03
C ILE A 66 7.83 -1.43 1.07
N ALA A 67 8.86 -2.27 1.14
CA ALA A 67 9.96 -2.25 0.17
C ALA A 67 9.48 -2.57 -1.25
N VAL A 68 8.62 -3.60 -1.41
CA VAL A 68 8.00 -3.97 -2.69
C VAL A 68 7.09 -2.86 -3.20
N LEU A 69 6.31 -2.23 -2.32
CA LEU A 69 5.42 -1.13 -2.68
C LEU A 69 6.21 0.09 -3.19
N LEU A 70 7.33 0.45 -2.53
CA LEU A 70 8.23 1.50 -3.00
C LEU A 70 8.90 1.12 -4.33
N LEU A 71 9.32 -0.14 -4.48
CA LEU A 71 9.88 -0.65 -5.73
C LEU A 71 8.89 -0.52 -6.89
N ALA A 72 7.60 -0.75 -6.66
CA ALA A 72 6.56 -0.55 -7.67
C ALA A 72 6.52 0.89 -8.20
N VAL A 73 6.70 1.89 -7.33
CA VAL A 73 6.78 3.31 -7.74
C VAL A 73 8.03 3.55 -8.59
N VAL A 74 9.18 3.01 -8.19
CA VAL A 74 10.42 3.15 -8.96
C VAL A 74 10.26 2.53 -10.36
N VAL A 75 9.65 1.36 -10.46
CA VAL A 75 9.35 0.71 -11.74
C VAL A 75 8.38 1.55 -12.56
N ALA A 76 7.30 2.07 -11.96
CA ALA A 76 6.34 2.92 -12.66
C ALA A 76 6.98 4.23 -13.18
N LEU A 77 7.89 4.84 -12.41
CA LEU A 77 8.65 6.00 -12.85
C LEU A 77 9.55 5.67 -14.05
N ALA A 78 10.30 4.57 -13.97
CA ALA A 78 11.19 4.14 -15.06
C ALA A 78 10.42 3.83 -16.35
N LEU A 79 9.23 3.22 -16.24
CA LEU A 79 8.37 2.96 -17.39
C LEU A 79 7.78 4.26 -17.98
N ARG A 80 7.43 5.22 -17.13
CA ARG A 80 6.89 6.51 -17.59
C ARG A 80 7.94 7.37 -18.28
N GLU A 81 9.18 7.38 -17.80
CA GLU A 81 10.29 8.08 -18.47
C GLU A 81 10.54 7.54 -19.89
N ALA A 82 10.23 6.27 -20.15
CA ALA A 82 10.30 5.67 -21.49
C ALA A 82 9.13 6.09 -22.42
N GLN A 83 8.11 6.79 -21.91
CA GLN A 83 6.91 7.22 -22.67
C GLN A 83 6.56 8.71 -22.38
N PRO A 84 7.37 9.67 -22.85
CA PRO A 84 7.30 11.07 -22.41
C PRO A 84 6.07 11.87 -22.90
N ASP A 85 5.29 11.39 -23.88
CA ASP A 85 4.39 12.24 -24.68
C ASP A 85 2.89 12.18 -24.33
N GLN A 86 2.51 11.77 -23.12
CA GLN A 86 1.09 11.79 -22.73
C GLN A 86 0.77 12.93 -21.75
N PRO A 87 0.00 13.96 -22.18
CA PRO A 87 -0.44 15.02 -21.29
C PRO A 87 -1.22 14.40 -20.12
N GLU A 88 -0.82 14.74 -18.89
CA GLU A 88 -1.62 14.39 -17.71
C GLU A 88 -2.99 15.07 -17.84
N ALA A 89 -4.06 14.28 -18.05
CA ALA A 89 -5.42 14.80 -17.98
C ALA A 89 -5.67 15.29 -16.54
N MET A 90 -5.67 16.62 -16.36
CA MET A 90 -5.89 17.26 -15.07
C MET A 90 -7.38 17.49 -14.82
N GLY A 91 -7.97 16.59 -14.05
CA GLY A 91 -9.26 16.78 -13.38
C GLY A 91 -10.48 16.93 -14.30
N LEU A 92 -11.65 16.71 -13.73
CA LEU A 92 -12.91 17.07 -14.37
C LEU A 92 -13.20 18.53 -14.01
N ASP A 93 -13.60 19.35 -14.99
CA ASP A 93 -14.09 20.71 -14.71
C ASP A 93 -15.49 20.63 -14.08
N ASN A 94 -15.53 20.34 -12.77
CA ASN A 94 -16.76 20.08 -12.02
C ASN A 94 -16.77 20.88 -10.70
N PRO A 95 -17.47 22.03 -10.65
CA PRO A 95 -17.52 22.86 -9.45
C PRO A 95 -18.26 22.20 -8.27
N LEU A 96 -19.22 21.30 -8.53
CA LEU A 96 -19.90 20.54 -7.49
C LEU A 96 -18.93 19.59 -6.78
N LEU A 97 -18.10 18.87 -7.55
CA LEU A 97 -17.08 17.98 -6.99
C LEU A 97 -16.10 18.76 -6.11
N ARG A 98 -15.64 19.94 -6.55
CA ARG A 98 -14.78 20.82 -5.74
C ARG A 98 -15.45 21.26 -4.44
N ALA A 99 -16.72 21.65 -4.48
CA ALA A 99 -17.47 22.08 -3.30
C ALA A 99 -17.67 20.93 -2.29
N VAL A 100 -17.96 19.71 -2.76
CA VAL A 100 -18.08 18.52 -1.91
C VAL A 100 -16.73 18.17 -1.27
N MET A 101 -15.63 18.30 -2.02
CA MET A 101 -14.28 18.02 -1.51
C MET A 101 -13.88 18.91 -0.34
N ALA A 102 -14.37 20.14 -0.24
CA ALA A 102 -14.09 21.02 0.90
C ALA A 102 -14.57 20.45 2.24
N TRP A 103 -15.67 19.68 2.23
CA TRP A 103 -16.21 19.00 3.41
C TRP A 103 -15.74 17.56 3.54
N LEU A 104 -15.54 16.88 2.41
CA LEU A 104 -15.15 15.49 2.39
C LEU A 104 -13.68 15.31 2.81
N LEU A 105 -12.79 16.21 2.42
CA LEU A 105 -11.37 16.12 2.77
C LEU A 105 -11.11 16.07 4.29
N PRO A 106 -11.61 17.00 5.13
CA PRO A 106 -11.39 16.92 6.57
C PRO A 106 -11.99 15.65 7.18
N LEU A 107 -13.15 15.18 6.67
CA LEU A 107 -13.73 13.91 7.10
C LEU A 107 -12.82 12.72 6.76
N ILE A 108 -12.27 12.67 5.53
CA ILE A 108 -11.33 11.62 5.12
C ILE A 108 -10.08 11.62 6.02
N LEU A 109 -9.54 12.79 6.35
CA LEU A 109 -8.38 12.90 7.25
C LEU A 109 -8.70 12.40 8.67
N ILE A 110 -9.89 12.72 9.19
CA ILE A 110 -10.37 12.21 10.48
C ILE A 110 -10.50 10.69 10.42
N VAL A 111 -11.08 10.14 9.35
CA VAL A 111 -11.24 8.69 9.17
C VAL A 111 -9.88 8.00 9.06
N ALA A 112 -8.92 8.55 8.31
CA ALA A 112 -7.57 8.00 8.21
C ALA A 112 -6.87 8.00 9.59
N GLY A 113 -6.96 9.11 10.34
CA GLY A 113 -6.43 9.19 11.70
C GLY A 113 -7.12 8.21 12.66
N PHE A 114 -8.44 8.05 12.55
CA PHE A 114 -9.20 7.07 13.31
C PHE A 114 -8.77 5.64 12.98
N LEU A 115 -8.58 5.29 11.71
CA LEU A 115 -8.15 3.94 11.30
C LEU A 115 -6.74 3.62 11.81
N LEU A 116 -5.83 4.59 11.78
CA LEU A 116 -4.50 4.46 12.35
C LEU A 116 -4.58 4.21 13.86
N TRP A 117 -5.35 5.04 14.58
CA TRP A 117 -5.53 4.89 16.02
C TRP A 117 -6.23 3.58 16.40
N ALA A 118 -7.30 3.22 15.67
CA ALA A 118 -8.05 1.99 15.84
C ALA A 118 -7.17 0.75 15.69
N GLY A 119 -6.16 0.79 14.81
CA GLY A 119 -5.21 -0.30 14.61
C GLY A 119 -4.48 -0.75 15.88
N SER A 120 -4.39 0.10 16.91
CA SER A 120 -3.77 -0.26 18.19
C SER A 120 -4.59 -1.25 19.04
N TYR A 121 -5.90 -1.39 18.80
CA TYR A 121 -6.79 -2.24 19.60
C TYR A 121 -7.90 -2.96 18.81
N GLN A 122 -8.07 -2.70 17.51
CA GLN A 122 -9.09 -3.32 16.65
C GLN A 122 -8.66 -3.30 15.16
N PRO A 123 -9.42 -3.89 14.21
CA PRO A 123 -9.08 -3.82 12.79
C PRO A 123 -8.92 -2.37 12.29
N GLY A 124 -7.78 -2.10 11.68
CA GLY A 124 -7.30 -0.78 11.27
C GLY A 124 -5.81 -0.85 10.96
N GLY A 125 -5.10 0.27 11.10
CA GLY A 125 -3.65 0.35 10.96
C GLY A 125 -3.18 1.21 9.79
N ALA A 126 -1.86 1.23 9.62
CA ALA A 126 -1.19 2.15 8.70
C ALA A 126 -1.58 1.98 7.23
N PHE A 127 -1.80 0.75 6.77
CA PHE A 127 -2.12 0.49 5.36
C PHE A 127 -3.51 0.98 4.99
N GLN A 128 -4.51 0.73 5.84
CA GLN A 128 -5.88 1.16 5.64
C GLN A 128 -5.96 2.69 5.73
N ALA A 129 -5.31 3.29 6.73
CA ALA A 129 -5.21 4.74 6.85
C ALA A 129 -4.52 5.36 5.63
N GLY A 130 -3.39 4.81 5.19
CA GLY A 130 -2.65 5.26 4.01
C GLY A 130 -3.48 5.14 2.72
N SER A 131 -4.23 4.06 2.55
CA SER A 131 -5.15 3.86 1.42
C SER A 131 -6.25 4.92 1.38
N VAL A 132 -6.80 5.28 2.54
CA VAL A 132 -7.79 6.35 2.68
C VAL A 132 -7.19 7.72 2.37
N LEU A 133 -5.95 7.99 2.80
CA LEU A 133 -5.22 9.21 2.41
C LEU A 133 -4.95 9.27 0.89
N ALA A 134 -4.59 8.14 0.29
CA ALA A 134 -4.40 8.04 -1.16
C ALA A 134 -5.70 8.34 -1.91
N ALA A 135 -6.83 7.79 -1.45
CA ALA A 135 -8.15 8.10 -2.02
C ALA A 135 -8.47 9.61 -1.93
N ALA A 136 -8.12 10.27 -0.83
CA ALA A 136 -8.22 11.73 -0.72
C ALA A 136 -7.40 12.43 -1.81
N GLY A 137 -6.15 12.02 -2.01
CA GLY A 137 -5.27 12.54 -3.06
C GLY A 137 -5.83 12.34 -4.47
N VAL A 138 -6.38 11.15 -4.75
CA VAL A 138 -7.04 10.83 -6.03
C VAL A 138 -8.23 11.75 -6.24
N LEU A 139 -9.11 11.89 -5.25
CA LEU A 139 -10.30 12.73 -5.35
C LEU A 139 -9.95 14.21 -5.52
N LEU A 140 -8.92 14.72 -4.83
CA LEU A 140 -8.45 16.10 -5.01
C LEU A 140 -7.96 16.33 -6.45
N ARG A 141 -7.21 15.37 -7.00
CA ARG A 141 -6.74 15.41 -8.38
C ARG A 141 -7.89 15.36 -9.38
N LEU A 142 -8.86 14.47 -9.18
CA LEU A 142 -10.06 14.38 -10.03
C LEU A 142 -10.94 15.64 -9.95
N ALA A 143 -10.97 16.30 -8.79
CA ALA A 143 -11.65 17.58 -8.61
C ALA A 143 -10.90 18.76 -9.27
N GLY A 144 -9.71 18.54 -9.85
CA GLY A 144 -8.88 19.59 -10.42
C GLY A 144 -8.35 20.57 -9.37
N VAL A 145 -8.26 20.16 -8.10
CA VAL A 145 -7.58 20.94 -7.06
C VAL A 145 -6.08 20.79 -7.27
N THR A 146 -5.38 21.91 -7.38
CA THR A 146 -3.93 21.89 -7.63
C THR A 146 -3.21 21.29 -6.42
N THR A 147 -2.48 20.20 -6.67
CA THR A 147 -1.63 19.56 -5.67
C THR A 147 -0.17 19.86 -5.96
N ALA A 148 0.19 21.15 -6.07
CA ALA A 148 1.54 21.59 -6.46
C ALA A 148 2.66 21.01 -5.57
N TRP A 149 2.35 20.66 -4.32
CA TRP A 149 3.27 19.99 -3.40
C TRP A 149 3.66 18.58 -3.86
N LEU A 150 2.79 17.88 -4.61
CA LEU A 150 3.09 16.58 -5.22
C LEU A 150 4.01 16.69 -6.44
N ASP A 151 4.25 17.89 -6.96
CA ASP A 151 5.18 18.11 -8.09
C ASP A 151 6.61 18.39 -7.61
N ASN A 152 6.80 18.58 -6.30
CA ASN A 152 8.13 18.72 -5.71
C ASN A 152 8.80 17.34 -5.57
N ALA A 153 9.71 17.03 -6.50
CA ALA A 153 10.42 15.75 -6.57
C ALA A 153 11.18 15.39 -5.27
N THR A 154 11.81 16.37 -4.61
CA THR A 154 12.56 16.12 -3.37
C THR A 154 11.61 15.77 -2.23
N LEU A 155 10.51 16.51 -2.10
CA LEU A 155 9.49 16.24 -1.07
C LEU A 155 8.83 14.87 -1.30
N MET A 156 8.53 14.51 -2.55
CA MET A 156 7.96 13.21 -2.89
C MET A 156 8.93 12.08 -2.61
N ARG A 157 10.19 12.18 -3.04
CA ARG A 157 11.21 11.15 -2.74
C ARG A 157 11.40 10.97 -1.23
N ALA A 158 11.45 12.06 -0.48
CA ALA A 158 11.56 12.02 0.98
C ALA A 158 10.33 11.35 1.62
N GLY A 159 9.12 11.76 1.22
CA GLY A 159 7.87 11.21 1.75
C GLY A 159 7.65 9.74 1.38
N LEU A 160 8.00 9.34 0.16
CA LEU A 160 7.95 7.94 -0.30
C LEU A 160 8.92 7.08 0.52
N ALA A 161 10.15 7.54 0.75
CA ALA A 161 11.16 6.78 1.50
C ALA A 161 10.96 6.82 3.03
N LEU A 162 10.21 7.80 3.56
CA LEU A 162 10.09 8.07 5.00
C LEU A 162 9.70 6.84 5.82
N GLY A 163 8.67 6.12 5.38
CA GLY A 163 8.16 4.95 6.08
C GLY A 163 9.19 3.81 6.12
N LEU A 164 9.76 3.45 4.98
CA LEU A 164 10.78 2.39 4.88
C LEU A 164 12.04 2.73 5.67
N LEU A 165 12.54 3.98 5.55
CA LEU A 165 13.73 4.42 6.27
C LEU A 165 13.50 4.47 7.78
N THR A 166 12.30 4.86 8.23
CA THR A 166 11.94 4.82 9.66
C THR A 166 11.91 3.38 10.16
N PHE A 167 11.30 2.45 9.41
CA PHE A 167 11.24 1.04 9.79
C PHE A 167 12.65 0.42 9.89
N LEU A 168 13.49 0.62 8.88
CA LEU A 168 14.90 0.19 8.90
C LEU A 168 15.68 0.85 10.03
N GLY A 169 15.51 2.16 10.23
CA GLY A 169 16.19 2.93 11.26
C GLY A 169 15.84 2.45 12.67
N VAL A 170 14.57 2.20 12.96
CA VAL A 170 14.12 1.60 14.23
C VAL A 170 14.72 0.21 14.40
N GLY A 171 14.68 -0.63 13.36
CA GLY A 171 15.26 -1.98 13.41
C GLY A 171 16.76 -1.98 13.68
N LEU A 172 17.52 -1.04 13.12
CA LEU A 172 18.94 -0.86 13.41
C LEU A 172 19.18 -0.29 14.82
N LEU A 173 18.33 0.63 15.27
CA LEU A 173 18.46 1.25 16.59
C LEU A 173 18.25 0.24 17.72
N VAL A 174 17.27 -0.66 17.60
CA VAL A 174 17.05 -1.71 18.61
C VAL A 174 18.17 -2.75 18.67
N MET A 175 19.04 -2.83 17.65
CA MET A 175 20.21 -3.71 17.68
C MET A 175 21.38 -3.16 18.51
N ILE A 176 21.40 -1.85 18.82
CA ILE A 176 22.52 -1.22 19.55
C ILE A 176 22.82 -1.91 20.90
N PRO A 177 21.81 -2.31 21.70
CA PRO A 177 22.04 -3.07 22.94
C PRO A 177 22.37 -4.55 22.74
N GLY A 178 22.51 -5.03 21.50
CA GLY A 178 22.81 -6.44 21.17
C GLY A 178 21.60 -7.32 20.87
N ALA A 179 20.40 -6.75 20.77
CA ALA A 179 19.21 -7.50 20.36
C ALA A 179 19.23 -7.79 18.85
N PRO A 180 18.55 -8.86 18.37
CA PRO A 180 18.35 -9.07 16.95
C PRO A 180 17.55 -7.93 16.29
N PHE A 181 17.70 -7.77 14.97
CA PHE A 181 16.96 -6.78 14.18
C PHE A 181 15.44 -6.89 14.41
N LEU A 182 14.78 -5.75 14.62
CA LEU A 182 13.34 -5.66 14.91
C LEU A 182 12.85 -6.43 16.15
N THR A 183 13.75 -6.73 17.09
CA THR A 183 13.36 -7.21 18.43
C THR A 183 13.17 -6.02 19.36
N TYR A 184 11.91 -5.65 19.60
CA TYR A 184 11.58 -4.45 20.39
C TYR A 184 11.68 -4.69 21.90
N PRO A 185 12.29 -3.77 22.66
CA PRO A 185 12.19 -3.78 24.13
C PRO A 185 10.73 -3.57 24.55
N LEU A 186 10.24 -4.39 25.50
CA LEU A 186 8.83 -4.39 25.91
C LEU A 186 8.31 -3.01 26.34
N GLU A 187 9.16 -2.24 27.03
CA GLU A 187 8.85 -0.89 27.52
C GLU A 187 8.57 0.13 26.40
N TYR A 188 9.18 -0.07 25.23
CA TYR A 188 9.12 0.89 24.11
C TYR A 188 8.46 0.33 22.85
N ALA A 189 8.11 -0.96 22.82
CA ALA A 189 7.59 -1.64 21.64
C ALA A 189 6.37 -0.92 21.04
N GLY A 190 5.34 -0.63 21.83
CA GLY A 190 4.15 0.08 21.34
C GLY A 190 4.47 1.47 20.77
N THR A 191 5.36 2.23 21.40
CA THR A 191 5.77 3.56 20.90
C THR A 191 6.56 3.47 19.60
N LEU A 192 7.51 2.52 19.51
CA LEU A 192 8.30 2.31 18.31
C LEU A 192 7.44 1.83 17.14
N ILE A 193 6.50 0.92 17.41
CA ILE A 193 5.50 0.44 16.45
C ILE A 193 4.63 1.61 15.98
N LEU A 194 4.12 2.45 16.88
CA LEU A 194 3.32 3.62 16.52
C LEU A 194 4.08 4.61 15.63
N VAL A 195 5.37 4.84 15.89
CA VAL A 195 6.22 5.69 15.03
C VAL A 195 6.37 5.09 13.63
N ILE A 196 6.57 3.77 13.54
CA ILE A 196 6.59 3.06 12.27
C ILE A 196 5.24 3.22 11.57
N GLU A 197 4.12 2.95 12.23
CA GLU A 197 2.79 3.04 11.64
C GLU A 197 2.45 4.45 11.14
N LEU A 198 2.80 5.49 11.90
CA LEU A 198 2.57 6.88 11.50
C LEU A 198 3.33 7.24 10.22
N THR A 199 4.60 6.88 10.15
CA THR A 199 5.44 7.16 8.98
C THR A 199 5.07 6.30 7.77
N LEU A 200 4.70 5.04 8.00
CA LEU A 200 4.16 4.14 6.98
C LEU A 200 2.83 4.69 6.42
N THR A 201 1.92 5.18 7.27
CA THR A 201 0.63 5.74 6.82
C THR A 201 0.83 6.84 5.77
N LEU A 202 1.75 7.77 6.03
CA LEU A 202 2.08 8.85 5.10
C LEU A 202 2.77 8.31 3.83
N SER A 203 3.77 7.44 3.99
CA SER A 203 4.53 6.85 2.87
C SER A 203 3.65 5.99 1.95
N ILE A 204 2.75 5.18 2.49
CA ILE A 204 1.77 4.37 1.74
C ILE A 204 0.81 5.28 0.99
N GLY A 205 0.27 6.30 1.66
CA GLY A 205 -0.63 7.27 1.03
C GLY A 205 0.01 7.96 -0.18
N LEU A 206 1.25 8.42 -0.03
CA LEU A 206 2.05 9.01 -1.10
C LEU A 206 2.41 8.02 -2.21
N THR A 207 2.68 6.78 -1.84
CA THR A 207 3.00 5.73 -2.80
C THR A 207 1.80 5.43 -3.70
N LEU A 208 0.64 5.18 -3.11
CA LEU A 208 -0.56 4.82 -3.87
C LEU A 208 -1.04 5.95 -4.78
N ILE A 209 -1.01 7.21 -4.32
CA ILE A 209 -1.30 8.35 -5.21
C ILE A 209 -0.25 8.51 -6.31
N SER A 210 1.03 8.23 -6.03
CA SER A 210 2.07 8.26 -7.07
C SER A 210 1.82 7.19 -8.13
N LEU A 211 1.50 5.96 -7.74
CA LEU A 211 1.14 4.89 -8.68
C LEU A 211 -0.07 5.27 -9.54
N PHE A 212 -1.10 5.88 -8.94
CA PHE A 212 -2.25 6.39 -9.69
C PHE A 212 -1.84 7.44 -10.73
N ARG A 213 -0.98 8.41 -10.36
CA ARG A 213 -0.51 9.47 -11.27
C ARG A 213 0.39 8.95 -12.39
N LEU A 214 1.10 7.85 -12.15
CA LEU A 214 2.02 7.24 -13.11
C LEU A 214 1.31 6.27 -14.07
N THR A 215 0.04 5.96 -13.82
CA THR A 215 -0.75 5.10 -14.71
C THR A 215 -1.13 5.90 -15.97
N PRO A 216 -0.85 5.39 -17.18
CA PRO A 216 -1.29 6.02 -18.42
C PRO A 216 -2.82 6.14 -18.46
N PRO A 217 -3.39 7.17 -19.11
CA PRO A 217 -4.81 7.20 -19.43
C PRO A 217 -5.19 5.92 -20.18
N TYR A 218 -6.32 5.31 -19.83
CA TYR A 218 -6.87 4.19 -20.59
C TYR A 218 -7.11 4.67 -22.03
N ALA A 219 -6.45 4.04 -23.01
CA ALA A 219 -6.77 4.27 -24.41
C ALA A 219 -8.14 3.63 -24.67
N ASP A 220 -9.15 4.44 -24.95
CA ASP A 220 -10.51 3.97 -25.23
C ASP A 220 -10.56 3.03 -26.45
N ASP A 221 -9.55 3.08 -27.33
CA ASP A 221 -9.38 2.16 -28.45
C ASP A 221 -7.97 1.53 -28.48
N PRO A 222 -7.83 0.19 -28.31
CA PRO A 222 -6.56 -0.50 -28.45
C PRO A 222 -5.93 -0.40 -29.85
N ASP A 223 -6.71 -0.08 -30.89
CA ASP A 223 -6.18 0.15 -32.23
C ASP A 223 -5.60 1.56 -32.41
N GLU A 224 -6.15 2.59 -31.74
CA GLU A 224 -5.53 3.94 -31.68
C GLU A 224 -4.18 3.91 -30.94
N ALA A 225 -4.07 3.13 -29.86
CA ALA A 225 -2.82 2.96 -29.11
C ALA A 225 -1.71 2.30 -29.97
N ARG A 226 -2.09 1.35 -30.85
CA ARG A 226 -1.16 0.72 -31.81
C ARG A 226 -0.75 1.66 -32.93
N GLU A 227 -1.68 2.50 -33.38
CA GLU A 227 -1.42 3.47 -34.44
C GLU A 227 -0.51 4.61 -33.95
N GLN A 228 -0.64 5.03 -32.69
CA GLN A 228 0.26 5.99 -32.04
C GLN A 228 1.65 5.38 -31.76
N ALA A 229 1.71 4.12 -31.34
CA ALA A 229 2.98 3.40 -31.15
C ALA A 229 3.74 3.12 -32.46
N GLY A 230 3.03 3.05 -33.60
CA GLY A 230 3.61 2.93 -34.93
C GLY A 230 4.04 4.26 -35.56
N LYS A 231 3.71 5.39 -34.92
CA LYS A 231 4.05 6.76 -35.33
C LYS A 231 5.13 7.36 -34.42
N THR A 232 6.18 6.60 -34.10
CA THR A 232 7.45 7.20 -33.66
C THR A 232 8.27 7.60 -34.90
N PRO A 233 8.85 8.81 -34.97
CA PRO A 233 9.75 9.20 -36.06
C PRO A 233 11.03 8.36 -36.11
#